data_AF-A0A834HI13-F1
#
_entry.id   AF-A0A834HI13-F1
#
_cell.length_a   1.000
_cell.length_b   1.000
_cell.length_c   1.000
_cell.angle_alpha   90.00
_cell.angle_beta   90.00
_cell.angle_gamma   90.00
#
_symmetry.space_group_name_H-M   'P 1'
#
loop_
_entity.id
_entity.type
_entity.pdbx_description
1 polymer ?
#
loop_
_entity_poly.entity_id
_entity_poly.type
_entity_poly.pdbx_seq_one_letter_code
_entity_poly.pdbx_strand_id
1 'polypeptide(L)'
;MCVSLNETVALPRSTTNLVQKCKFCGREGTVLMVAGRGRPLTHELSQSGQYAHLMLFDCRGYEPVEFAFASDWKVESMDDDDERITNVRRRL
;
A
#
# COMPACT_ATOMS: atom_id res chain seq x y z
N MET A 1 -11.41 11.40 -3.41
CA MET A 1 -10.59 11.58 -2.19
C MET A 1 -9.67 10.38 -2.12
N CYS A 2 -8.36 10.56 -2.28
CA CYS A 2 -7.38 9.48 -2.20
C CYS A 2 -6.70 9.52 -0.82
N VAL A 3 -6.55 8.36 -0.19
CA VAL A 3 -5.87 8.25 1.11
C VAL A 3 -4.40 7.93 0.84
N SER A 4 -3.49 8.80 1.28
CA SER A 4 -2.07 8.50 1.29
C SER A 4 -1.71 7.84 2.62
N LEU A 5 -1.20 6.62 2.56
CA LEU A 5 -0.94 5.79 3.75
C LEU A 5 0.47 5.97 4.33
N ASN A 6 1.24 6.96 3.86
CA ASN A 6 2.51 7.33 4.47
C ASN A 6 2.33 8.11 5.78
N GLU A 7 1.09 8.49 6.11
CA GLU A 7 0.76 9.16 7.36
C GLU A 7 0.42 8.15 8.46
N THR A 8 0.75 8.48 9.70
CA THR A 8 0.36 7.69 10.88
C THR A 8 -0.38 8.59 11.86
N VAL A 9 -1.51 8.08 12.37
CA VAL A 9 -2.38 8.73 13.36
C VAL A 9 -2.27 7.93 14.66
N ALA A 10 -1.97 8.63 15.76
CA ALA A 10 -1.96 8.04 17.08
C ALA A 10 -3.39 7.89 17.63
N LEU A 11 -3.72 6.70 18.11
CA LEU A 11 -4.93 6.40 18.87
C LEU A 11 -4.53 6.10 20.33
N PRO A 12 -5.47 6.17 21.30
CA PRO A 12 -5.14 5.98 22.71
C PRO A 12 -4.42 4.67 23.08
N ARG A 13 -4.50 3.63 22.22
CA ARG A 13 -3.91 2.30 22.46
C ARG A 13 -3.20 1.69 21.25
N SER A 14 -3.10 2.40 20.13
CA SER A 14 -2.53 1.88 18.89
C SER A 14 -2.22 3.02 17.92
N THR A 15 -1.66 2.68 16.76
CA THR A 15 -1.53 3.59 15.62
C THR A 15 -2.34 3.06 14.44
N THR A 16 -2.73 3.97 13.54
CA THR A 16 -3.40 3.64 12.27
C THR A 16 -2.94 4.60 11.18
N ASN A 17 -3.20 4.31 9.91
CA ASN A 17 -2.86 5.25 8.82
C ASN A 17 -4.03 6.17 8.46
N LEU A 18 -5.26 5.77 8.78
CA LEU A 18 -6.47 6.54 8.52
C LEU A 18 -7.48 6.35 9.63
N VAL A 19 -8.08 7.46 10.07
CA VAL A 19 -9.34 7.48 10.82
C VAL A 19 -10.32 8.34 10.02
N GLN A 20 -11.49 7.81 9.67
CA GLN A 20 -12.47 8.55 8.88
C GLN A 20 -13.90 8.29 9.33
N LYS A 21 -14.73 9.32 9.34
CA LYS A 21 -16.18 9.20 9.56
C LYS A 21 -16.91 9.07 8.23
N CYS A 22 -17.83 8.10 8.17
CA CYS A 22 -18.66 7.85 7.02
C CYS A 22 -19.59 9.05 6.84
N LYS A 23 -19.52 9.70 5.67
CA LYS A 23 -20.33 10.90 5.40
C LYS A 23 -21.84 10.62 5.37
N PHE A 24 -22.24 9.36 5.21
CA PHE A 24 -23.65 8.96 5.17
C PHE A 24 -24.19 8.57 6.55
N CYS A 25 -23.53 7.65 7.27
CA CYS A 25 -24.03 7.11 8.53
C CYS A 25 -23.31 7.60 9.79
N GLY A 26 -22.30 8.46 9.67
CA GLY A 26 -21.54 9.03 10.78
C GLY A 26 -20.59 8.07 11.52
N ARG A 27 -20.65 6.75 11.23
CA ARG A 27 -19.76 5.75 11.83
C ARG A 27 -18.30 6.03 11.49
N GLU A 28 -17.44 5.90 12.48
CA GLU A 28 -15.99 6.01 12.32
C GLU A 28 -15.38 4.65 12.00
N GLY A 29 -14.40 4.65 11.11
CA GLY A 29 -13.63 3.46 10.75
C GLY A 29 -12.15 3.79 10.57
N THR A 30 -11.32 2.75 10.52
CA THR A 30 -9.86 2.85 10.48
C THR A 30 -9.26 1.96 9.41
N VAL A 31 -8.11 2.37 8.86
CA VAL A 31 -7.30 1.56 7.95
C VAL A 31 -5.84 1.62 8.40
N LEU A 32 -5.25 0.46 8.71
CA LEU A 32 -3.84 0.31 9.06
C LEU A 32 -3.16 -0.59 8.02
N MET A 33 -2.07 -0.13 7.43
CA MET A 33 -1.16 -0.95 6.65
C MET A 33 -0.32 -1.80 7.60
N VAL A 34 -0.37 -3.12 7.43
CA VAL A 34 0.40 -4.05 8.25
C VAL A 34 1.84 -4.09 7.73
N ALA A 35 2.76 -3.43 8.44
CA ALA A 35 4.17 -3.42 8.09
C ALA A 35 4.77 -4.84 8.05
N GLY A 36 5.74 -5.07 7.17
CA GLY A 36 6.38 -6.37 6.97
C GLY A 36 5.51 -7.40 6.25
N ARG A 37 4.34 -7.01 5.74
CA ARG A 37 3.49 -7.84 4.88
C ARG A 37 3.54 -7.36 3.44
N GLY A 38 3.34 -8.29 2.51
CA GLY A 38 3.49 -8.06 1.08
C GLY A 38 4.91 -8.38 0.58
N ARG A 39 5.12 -8.25 -0.72
CA ARG A 39 6.41 -8.47 -1.38
C ARG A 39 6.63 -7.46 -2.52
N PRO A 40 7.88 -7.10 -2.83
CA PRO A 40 8.19 -6.32 -4.02
C PRO A 40 7.62 -6.96 -5.28
N LEU A 41 7.23 -6.14 -6.26
CA LEU A 41 6.89 -6.64 -7.57
C LEU A 41 8.19 -6.91 -8.35
N THR A 42 8.50 -8.17 -8.59
CA THR A 42 9.68 -8.58 -9.36
C THR A 42 9.36 -8.75 -10.84
N HIS A 43 10.41 -8.78 -11.67
CA HIS A 43 10.25 -9.03 -13.10
C HIS A 43 9.57 -10.37 -13.38
N GLU A 44 9.97 -11.44 -12.69
CA GLU A 44 9.37 -12.78 -12.85
C GLU A 44 7.88 -12.78 -12.50
N LEU A 45 7.51 -12.10 -11.41
CA LEU A 45 6.10 -11.97 -11.02
C LEU A 45 5.31 -11.18 -12.06
N SER A 46 5.88 -10.12 -12.61
CA SER A 46 5.25 -9.34 -13.67
C SER A 46 5.02 -10.19 -14.94
N GLN A 47 6.04 -10.94 -15.38
CA GLN A 47 5.94 -11.81 -16.56
C GLN A 47 4.99 -12.99 -16.36
N SER A 48 4.81 -13.45 -15.12
CA SER A 48 3.91 -14.58 -14.83
C SER A 48 2.42 -14.27 -15.06
N GLY A 49 2.04 -13.00 -15.16
CA GLY A 49 0.65 -12.56 -15.22
C GLY A 49 -0.17 -12.85 -13.95
N GLN A 50 0.48 -13.31 -12.88
CA GLN A 50 -0.18 -13.65 -11.62
C GLN A 50 -0.36 -12.42 -10.74
N TYR A 51 -1.38 -12.47 -9.88
CA TYR A 51 -1.56 -11.45 -8.84
C TYR A 51 -0.40 -11.49 -7.83
N ALA A 52 0.17 -10.32 -7.56
CA ALA A 52 1.19 -10.12 -6.54
C ALA A 52 0.59 -9.44 -5.30
N HIS A 53 0.79 -10.04 -4.12
CA HIS A 53 0.44 -9.43 -2.85
C HIS A 53 1.48 -8.36 -2.47
N LEU A 54 1.21 -7.09 -2.81
CA LEU A 54 2.15 -6.00 -2.55
C LEU A 54 2.03 -5.44 -1.13
N MET A 55 0.83 -5.45 -0.54
CA MET A 55 0.52 -4.84 0.77
C MET A 55 -0.62 -5.62 1.45
N LEU A 56 -0.75 -5.44 2.77
CA LEU A 56 -1.88 -5.95 3.56
C LEU A 56 -2.44 -4.84 4.45
N PHE A 57 -3.77 -4.78 4.56
CA PHE A 57 -4.49 -3.81 5.39
C PHE A 57 -5.31 -4.50 6.48
N ASP A 58 -5.26 -3.98 7.70
CA ASP A 58 -6.27 -4.19 8.74
C ASP A 58 -7.30 -3.07 8.61
N CYS A 59 -8.50 -3.43 8.15
CA CYS A 59 -9.59 -2.50 7.86
C CYS A 59 -10.75 -2.73 8.82
N ARG A 60 -11.25 -1.64 9.44
CA ARG A 60 -12.38 -1.68 10.37
C ARG A 60 -13.39 -0.61 10.00
N GLY A 61 -14.58 -1.01 9.55
CA GLY A 61 -15.64 -0.08 9.14
C GLY A 61 -15.48 0.53 7.74
N TYR A 62 -14.40 0.19 7.04
CA TYR A 62 -14.18 0.50 5.62
C TYR A 62 -13.59 -0.71 4.91
N GLU A 63 -13.76 -0.76 3.59
CA GLU A 63 -13.10 -1.72 2.71
C GLU A 63 -12.54 -0.97 1.50
N PRO A 64 -11.26 -1.19 1.13
CA PRO A 64 -10.70 -0.64 -0.10
C PRO A 64 -11.38 -1.30 -1.31
N VAL A 65 -11.93 -0.49 -2.21
CA VAL A 65 -12.59 -0.98 -3.44
C VAL A 65 -11.71 -0.86 -4.67
N GLU A 66 -10.77 0.08 -4.66
CA GLU A 66 -9.88 0.36 -5.77
C GLU A 66 -8.49 0.75 -5.27
N PHE A 67 -7.50 0.56 -6.12
CA PHE A 67 -6.12 0.93 -5.88
C PHE A 67 -5.59 1.78 -7.04
N ALA A 68 -4.90 2.87 -6.71
CA ALA A 68 -4.21 3.71 -7.67
C ALA A 68 -2.73 3.79 -7.30
N PHE A 69 -1.87 3.63 -8.31
CA PHE A 69 -0.44 3.88 -8.14
C PHE A 69 -0.21 5.38 -7.92
N ALA A 70 0.45 5.73 -6.82
CA ALA A 70 0.94 7.08 -6.56
C ALA A 70 2.38 7.25 -7.08
N SER A 71 2.94 8.44 -6.94
CA SER A 71 4.38 8.67 -7.03
C SER A 71 5.15 7.89 -5.94
N ASP A 72 6.48 7.90 -5.99
CA ASP A 72 7.37 7.39 -4.94
C ASP A 72 7.58 5.87 -4.87
N TRP A 73 7.23 5.15 -5.95
CA TRP A 73 7.76 3.82 -6.19
C TRP A 73 9.24 3.89 -6.52
N LYS A 74 10.05 3.10 -5.82
CA LYS A 74 11.45 2.85 -6.13
C LYS A 74 11.56 1.64 -7.02
N VAL A 75 12.59 1.66 -7.84
CA VAL A 75 12.89 0.60 -8.79
C VAL A 75 14.36 0.24 -8.62
N GLU A 76 14.66 -1.05 -8.58
CA GLU A 76 16.02 -1.57 -8.66
C GLU A 76 16.18 -2.36 -9.98
N SER A 77 17.24 -2.08 -10.74
CA SER A 77 17.62 -2.84 -11.94
C SER A 77 18.21 -4.19 -11.58
N MET A 78 18.00 -5.17 -12.46
CA MET A 78 18.54 -6.53 -12.29
C MET A 78 19.89 -6.70 -12.99
N ASP A 79 20.26 -5.75 -13.86
CA ASP A 79 21.55 -5.66 -14.53
C ASP A 79 22.35 -4.45 -14.00
N ASP A 80 23.66 -4.61 -13.89
CA ASP A 80 24.59 -3.54 -13.49
C ASP A 80 24.84 -2.50 -14.61
N ASP A 81 24.39 -2.74 -15.86
CA ASP A 81 24.82 -1.95 -17.04
C ASP A 81 23.73 -1.26 -17.91
N ASP A 82 22.40 -1.47 -17.80
CA ASP A 82 21.41 -0.62 -18.55
C ASP A 82 19.92 -0.75 -18.12
N GLU A 83 19.07 0.15 -18.61
CA GLU A 83 18.10 0.99 -17.89
C GLU A 83 16.64 0.49 -17.68
N ARG A 84 16.23 -0.78 -17.89
CA ARG A 84 14.78 -1.09 -17.95
C ARG A 84 14.29 -2.45 -17.40
N ILE A 85 14.79 -2.90 -16.26
CA ILE A 85 14.21 -4.04 -15.54
C ILE A 85 13.94 -3.60 -14.10
N THR A 86 12.73 -3.81 -13.55
CA THR A 86 12.31 -3.04 -12.37
C THR A 86 11.78 -3.89 -11.22
N ASN A 87 12.55 -4.04 -10.15
CA ASN A 87 12.02 -4.45 -8.85
C ASN A 87 11.34 -3.25 -8.20
N VAL A 88 10.00 -3.21 -8.24
CA VAL A 88 9.27 -2.06 -7.73
C VAL A 88 9.02 -2.22 -6.22
N ARG A 89 9.59 -1.32 -5.42
CA ARG A 89 9.46 -1.24 -3.95
C ARG A 89 8.89 0.11 -3.55
N ARG A 90 7.92 0.14 -2.65
CA ARG A 90 7.45 1.40 -2.07
C ARG A 90 8.45 1.90 -1.03
N ARG A 91 8.72 3.21 -1.01
CA ARG A 91 9.42 3.85 0.12
C ARG A 91 8.45 3.94 1.30
N LEU A 92 8.69 3.13 2.34
CA LEU A 92 8.06 3.31 3.66
C LEU A 92 8.59 4.59 4.32
#